data_AF-A0A0C3NHG5-F1
#
_entry.id   AF-A0A0C3NHG5-F1
#
_cell.length_a   1.000
_cell.length_b   1.000
_cell.length_c   1.000
_cell.angle_alpha   90.00
_cell.angle_beta   90.00
_cell.angle_gamma   90.00
#
_symmetry.space_group_name_H-M   'P 1'
#
loop_
_entity.id
_entity.type
_entity.pdbx_description
1 polymer ?
#
loop_
_entity_poly.entity_id
_entity_poly.type
_entity_poly.pdbx_seq_one_letter_code
_entity_poly.pdbx_strand_id
1 'polypeptide(L)'
;MDEAKLVMQTLDSVLQPILPEPTTHDLVTFLNKSPAVRDLLKDTGDSFYAVVVGNPPGVHRTEEGATRAGSSFHWAKWKRTDTLHEALVYMAVKGIEDQLPRVVTVDEVAESITLQDADVVGLQDADVVAPRLTQSVPSQACGHSMSAPPPIWRDSGSRTSPIIYAHVRSLRGITESRHHYSENTATYIHAQVLGAHAARYLTAHGYMCEAIDTIICARNGALSDHVFALQLSQHGLAMAEALYLWHLIQLQ
;
A
#
# COMPACT_ATOMS: atom_id res chain seq x y z
N MET A 1 -29.52 -5.02 20.86
CA MET A 1 -28.10 -5.05 21.26
C MET A 1 -27.37 -4.11 20.31
N ASP A 2 -26.48 -3.25 20.80
CA ASP A 2 -25.72 -2.35 19.92
C ASP A 2 -24.77 -3.19 19.06
N GLU A 3 -24.94 -3.14 17.74
CA GLU A 3 -24.15 -3.89 16.76
C GLU A 3 -22.65 -3.67 16.98
N ALA A 4 -22.24 -2.41 17.18
CA ALA A 4 -20.85 -2.07 17.39
C ALA A 4 -20.28 -2.74 18.65
N LYS A 5 -21.08 -2.78 19.73
CA LYS A 5 -20.71 -3.44 20.97
C LYS A 5 -20.54 -4.94 20.79
N LEU A 6 -21.44 -5.59 20.04
CA LEU A 6 -21.34 -7.02 19.72
C LEU A 6 -20.05 -7.31 18.94
N VAL A 7 -19.79 -6.54 17.87
CA VAL A 7 -18.59 -6.70 17.04
C VAL A 7 -17.33 -6.53 17.88
N MET A 8 -17.25 -5.47 18.70
CA MET A 8 -16.09 -5.22 19.55
C MET A 8 -15.85 -6.36 20.54
N GLN A 9 -16.89 -6.84 21.22
CA GLN A 9 -16.76 -7.94 22.19
C GLN A 9 -16.31 -9.25 21.54
N THR A 10 -16.86 -9.58 20.37
CA THR A 10 -16.45 -10.77 19.62
C THR A 10 -15.00 -10.67 19.16
N LEU A 11 -14.59 -9.52 18.61
CA LEU A 11 -13.22 -9.33 18.13
C LEU A 11 -12.21 -9.31 19.28
N ASP A 12 -12.52 -8.64 20.39
CA ASP A 12 -11.65 -8.59 21.57
C ASP A 12 -11.35 -10.01 22.10
N SER A 13 -12.38 -10.83 22.27
CA SER A 13 -12.22 -12.22 22.72
C SER A 13 -11.40 -13.08 21.76
N VAL A 14 -11.46 -12.81 20.45
CA VAL A 14 -10.75 -13.60 19.42
C VAL A 14 -9.31 -13.14 19.25
N LEU A 15 -9.04 -11.84 19.40
CA LEU A 15 -7.73 -11.25 19.15
C LEU A 15 -6.85 -11.20 20.40
N GLN A 16 -7.42 -11.24 21.60
CA GLN A 16 -6.67 -11.24 22.86
C GLN A 16 -5.45 -12.20 22.90
N PRO A 17 -5.52 -13.44 22.36
CA PRO A 17 -4.39 -14.37 22.40
C PRO A 17 -3.17 -13.97 21.56
N ILE A 18 -3.30 -13.04 20.61
CA ILE A 18 -2.22 -12.65 19.67
C ILE A 18 -1.71 -11.22 19.90
N LEU A 19 -2.22 -10.53 20.92
CA LEU A 19 -1.75 -9.20 21.32
C LEU A 19 -0.46 -9.30 22.16
N PRO A 20 0.40 -8.26 22.17
CA PRO A 20 0.17 -6.89 21.67
C PRO A 20 0.53 -6.64 20.19
N GLU A 21 1.41 -7.45 19.60
CA GLU A 21 1.99 -7.17 18.26
C GLU A 21 1.77 -8.35 17.31
N PRO A 22 0.53 -8.58 16.85
CA PRO A 22 0.26 -9.66 15.90
C PRO A 22 0.81 -9.32 14.52
N THR A 23 1.35 -10.31 13.81
CA THR A 23 1.68 -10.15 12.39
C THR A 23 0.41 -10.14 11.54
N THR A 24 0.49 -9.63 10.31
CA THR A 24 -0.62 -9.71 9.34
C THR A 24 -1.09 -11.16 9.14
N HIS A 25 -0.16 -12.10 9.07
CA HIS A 25 -0.46 -13.52 8.91
C HIS A 25 -1.24 -14.07 10.12
N ASP A 26 -0.86 -13.70 11.34
CA ASP A 26 -1.54 -14.13 12.56
C ASP A 26 -2.97 -13.60 12.62
N LEU A 27 -3.18 -12.32 12.30
CA LEU A 27 -4.50 -11.71 12.23
C LEU A 27 -5.41 -12.44 11.24
N VAL A 28 -4.95 -12.63 10.01
CA VAL A 28 -5.73 -13.32 8.97
C VAL A 28 -6.02 -14.76 9.38
N THR A 29 -5.05 -15.45 9.98
CA THR A 29 -5.22 -16.83 10.45
C THR A 29 -6.29 -16.93 11.54
N PHE A 30 -6.26 -16.04 12.54
CA PHE A 30 -7.22 -16.04 13.64
C PHE A 30 -8.63 -15.65 13.19
N LEU A 31 -8.76 -14.64 12.33
CA LEU A 31 -10.05 -14.23 11.76
C LEU A 31 -10.70 -15.38 10.97
N ASN A 32 -9.93 -16.10 10.15
CA ASN A 32 -10.45 -17.24 9.38
C ASN A 32 -10.80 -18.46 10.23
N LYS A 33 -10.05 -18.70 11.31
CA LYS A 33 -10.27 -19.87 12.18
C LYS A 33 -11.45 -19.71 13.13
N SER A 34 -11.87 -18.49 13.44
CA SER A 34 -12.93 -18.23 14.42
C SER A 34 -14.33 -18.30 13.80
N PRO A 35 -15.18 -19.30 14.13
CA PRO A 35 -16.56 -19.34 13.67
C PRO A 35 -17.35 -18.13 14.14
N ALA A 36 -17.05 -17.63 15.35
CA ALA A 36 -17.71 -16.45 15.92
C ALA A 36 -17.51 -15.19 15.06
N VAL A 37 -16.36 -15.04 14.38
CA VAL A 37 -16.11 -13.94 13.44
C VAL A 37 -16.75 -14.21 12.09
N ARG A 38 -16.70 -15.47 11.61
CA ARG A 38 -17.26 -15.87 10.30
C ARG A 38 -18.77 -15.73 10.24
N ASP A 39 -19.46 -16.05 11.33
CA ASP A 39 -20.92 -15.95 11.41
C ASP A 39 -21.39 -14.61 11.99
N LEU A 40 -20.46 -13.70 12.29
CA LEU A 40 -20.78 -12.37 12.82
C LEU A 40 -21.57 -11.56 11.79
N LEU A 41 -22.82 -11.23 12.12
CA LEU A 41 -23.76 -10.45 11.31
C LEU A 41 -24.12 -11.08 9.95
N LYS A 42 -23.88 -12.39 9.78
CA LYS A 42 -24.18 -13.13 8.54
C LYS A 42 -25.65 -13.11 8.15
N ASP A 43 -26.55 -13.03 9.14
CA ASP A 43 -28.00 -13.05 8.93
C ASP A 43 -28.59 -11.74 8.42
N THR A 44 -27.78 -10.67 8.29
CA THR A 44 -28.31 -9.36 7.89
C THR A 44 -28.63 -9.26 6.40
N GLY A 45 -28.06 -10.13 5.55
CA GLY A 45 -28.25 -10.10 4.08
C GLY A 45 -27.64 -8.86 3.40
N ASP A 46 -27.05 -7.95 4.17
CA ASP A 46 -26.45 -6.71 3.70
C ASP A 46 -24.98 -6.92 3.33
N SER A 47 -24.54 -6.31 2.23
CA SER A 47 -23.12 -6.25 1.89
C SER A 47 -22.36 -5.28 2.81
N PHE A 48 -21.06 -5.52 2.92
CA PHE A 48 -20.11 -4.69 3.67
C PHE A 48 -19.14 -4.01 2.71
N TYR A 49 -18.63 -2.86 3.10
CA TYR A 49 -17.71 -2.07 2.29
C TYR A 49 -16.45 -1.75 3.10
N ALA A 50 -15.39 -2.51 2.86
CA ALA A 50 -14.12 -2.34 3.56
C ALA A 50 -13.29 -1.23 2.92
N VAL A 51 -13.04 -0.15 3.65
CA VAL A 51 -12.26 1.02 3.23
C VAL A 51 -10.91 1.02 3.95
N VAL A 52 -9.85 0.62 3.24
CA VAL A 52 -8.47 0.60 3.76
C VAL A 52 -7.86 1.99 3.68
N VAL A 53 -8.13 2.70 2.58
CA VAL A 53 -7.69 4.08 2.36
C VAL A 53 -8.93 4.95 2.19
N GLY A 54 -9.18 5.78 3.19
CA GLY A 54 -10.28 6.75 3.23
C GLY A 54 -10.27 7.53 4.54
N ASN A 55 -11.23 8.44 4.71
CA ASN A 55 -11.46 9.20 5.94
C ASN A 55 -12.97 9.22 6.29
N PRO A 56 -13.42 8.43 7.28
CA PRO A 56 -12.62 7.48 8.06
C PRO A 56 -12.39 6.14 7.32
N PRO A 57 -11.21 5.50 7.50
CA PRO A 57 -11.04 4.11 7.11
C PRO A 57 -11.87 3.20 8.04
N GLY A 58 -12.26 2.02 7.55
CA GLY A 58 -13.09 1.08 8.30
C GLY A 58 -14.04 0.27 7.43
N VAL A 59 -14.93 -0.49 8.07
CA VAL A 59 -15.99 -1.23 7.38
C VAL A 59 -17.29 -0.43 7.46
N HIS A 60 -17.89 -0.17 6.29
CA HIS A 60 -19.13 0.58 6.15
C HIS A 60 -20.27 -0.37 5.75
N ARG A 61 -21.50 -0.03 6.15
CA ARG A 61 -22.72 -0.76 5.77
C ARG A 61 -23.29 -0.35 4.41
N THR A 62 -22.91 0.81 3.90
CA THR A 62 -23.45 1.34 2.63
C THR A 62 -22.33 1.76 1.68
N GLU A 63 -22.61 1.64 0.38
CA GLU A 63 -21.70 2.06 -0.68
C GLU A 63 -21.46 3.58 -0.63
N GLU A 64 -22.49 4.36 -0.32
CA GLU A 64 -22.38 5.81 -0.18
C GLU A 64 -21.47 6.18 0.99
N GLY A 65 -21.49 5.41 2.09
CA GLY A 65 -20.59 5.59 3.22
C GLY A 65 -19.13 5.39 2.82
N ALA A 66 -18.85 4.30 2.12
CA ALA A 66 -17.51 3.98 1.62
C ALA A 66 -17.02 4.99 0.57
N THR A 67 -17.90 5.40 -0.35
CA THR A 67 -17.59 6.41 -1.37
C THR A 67 -17.28 7.75 -0.74
N ARG A 68 -18.07 8.20 0.24
CA ARG A 68 -17.77 9.43 0.99
C ARG A 68 -16.44 9.33 1.72
N ALA A 69 -16.16 8.20 2.37
CA ALA A 69 -14.87 7.98 3.03
C ALA A 69 -13.70 8.04 2.03
N GLY A 70 -13.86 7.52 0.81
CA GLY A 70 -12.85 7.58 -0.24
C GLY A 70 -12.72 8.94 -0.94
N SER A 71 -13.75 9.79 -0.90
CA SER A 71 -13.87 10.99 -1.77
C SER A 71 -12.73 12.01 -1.65
N SER A 72 -12.04 12.04 -0.51
CA SER A 72 -10.92 12.96 -0.25
C SER A 72 -9.56 12.41 -0.69
N PHE A 73 -9.50 11.18 -1.23
CA PHE A 73 -8.27 10.52 -1.62
C PHE A 73 -8.27 10.19 -3.11
N HIS A 74 -7.21 10.60 -3.81
CA HIS A 74 -6.99 10.23 -5.22
C HIS A 74 -6.80 8.73 -5.45
N TRP A 75 -6.44 7.98 -4.40
CA TRP A 75 -6.14 6.55 -4.41
C TRP A 75 -6.91 5.83 -3.30
N ALA A 76 -8.18 6.22 -3.13
CA ALA A 76 -9.09 5.52 -2.24
C ALA A 76 -9.08 4.02 -2.57
N LYS A 77 -8.98 3.20 -1.52
CA LYS A 77 -8.87 1.75 -1.65
C LYS A 77 -9.94 1.12 -0.80
N TRP A 78 -10.97 0.63 -1.46
CA TRP A 78 -12.08 -0.04 -0.81
C TRP A 78 -12.61 -1.20 -1.65
N LYS A 79 -13.31 -2.13 -1.01
CA LYS A 79 -13.89 -3.31 -1.65
C LYS A 79 -15.23 -3.65 -1.02
N ARG A 80 -16.21 -3.99 -1.86
CA ARG A 80 -17.47 -4.60 -1.42
C ARG A 80 -17.23 -6.08 -1.13
N THR A 81 -17.78 -6.55 -0.02
CA THR A 81 -17.70 -7.93 0.44
C THR A 81 -19.08 -8.39 0.93
N ASP A 82 -19.34 -9.68 0.89
CA ASP A 82 -20.66 -10.21 1.26
C ASP A 82 -20.77 -10.46 2.76
N THR A 83 -19.63 -10.61 3.45
CA THR A 83 -19.59 -10.82 4.90
C THR A 83 -18.69 -9.82 5.61
N LEU A 84 -18.98 -9.55 6.89
CA LEU A 84 -18.10 -8.76 7.74
C LEU A 84 -16.73 -9.43 7.88
N HIS A 85 -16.68 -10.76 7.92
CA HIS A 85 -15.44 -11.52 7.97
C HIS A 85 -14.51 -11.19 6.79
N GLU A 86 -15.02 -11.23 5.55
CA GLU A 86 -14.24 -10.88 4.36
C GLU A 86 -13.77 -9.43 4.41
N ALA A 87 -14.62 -8.51 4.86
CA ALA A 87 -14.26 -7.12 5.05
C ALA A 87 -13.08 -6.97 6.03
N LEU A 88 -13.12 -7.67 7.17
CA LEU A 88 -12.06 -7.66 8.18
C LEU A 88 -10.75 -8.26 7.66
N VAL A 89 -10.82 -9.37 6.92
CA VAL A 89 -9.64 -9.98 6.29
C VAL A 89 -9.02 -9.03 5.26
N TYR A 90 -9.83 -8.39 4.42
CA TYR A 90 -9.37 -7.38 3.47
C TYR A 90 -8.69 -6.19 4.18
N MET A 91 -9.24 -5.75 5.32
CA MET A 91 -8.63 -4.70 6.15
C MET A 91 -7.30 -5.14 6.76
N ALA A 92 -7.19 -6.39 7.24
CA ALA A 92 -5.97 -6.93 7.83
C ALA A 92 -4.82 -6.99 6.82
N VAL A 93 -5.09 -7.37 5.57
CA VAL A 93 -4.08 -7.39 4.48
C VAL A 93 -3.88 -6.04 3.79
N LYS A 94 -4.45 -4.95 4.35
CA LYS A 94 -4.36 -3.59 3.77
C LYS A 94 -4.82 -3.55 2.30
N GLY A 95 -5.82 -4.37 1.98
CA GLY A 95 -6.41 -4.53 0.66
C GLY A 95 -5.48 -5.08 -0.41
N ILE A 96 -4.33 -5.69 -0.06
CA ILE A 96 -3.46 -6.35 -1.04
C ILE A 96 -4.14 -7.65 -1.47
N GLU A 97 -4.69 -7.69 -2.68
CA GLU A 97 -5.53 -8.83 -3.12
C GLU A 97 -4.75 -10.14 -3.20
N ASP A 98 -3.46 -10.08 -3.55
CA ASP A 98 -2.58 -11.26 -3.59
C ASP A 98 -2.37 -11.92 -2.23
N GLN A 99 -2.67 -11.20 -1.13
CA GLN A 99 -2.57 -11.71 0.24
C GLN A 99 -3.92 -12.20 0.79
N LEU A 100 -5.02 -12.06 0.03
CA LEU A 100 -6.30 -12.60 0.45
C LEU A 100 -6.26 -14.13 0.42
N PRO A 101 -6.74 -14.82 1.47
CA PRO A 101 -6.98 -16.25 1.40
C PRO A 101 -7.90 -16.55 0.22
N ARG A 102 -7.54 -17.53 -0.62
CA ARG A 102 -8.48 -18.01 -1.65
C ARG A 102 -9.70 -18.58 -0.94
N VAL A 103 -10.86 -18.01 -1.21
CA VAL A 103 -12.13 -18.58 -0.78
C VAL A 103 -12.31 -19.85 -1.60
N VAL A 104 -11.99 -21.00 -1.01
CA VAL A 104 -12.32 -22.30 -1.61
C VAL A 104 -13.83 -22.42 -1.56
N THR A 105 -14.49 -22.18 -2.69
CA THR A 105 -15.90 -22.49 -2.86
C THR A 105 -16.09 -23.99 -2.74
N VAL A 106 -17.11 -24.41 -1.99
CA VAL A 106 -17.36 -25.81 -1.59
C VAL A 106 -17.51 -26.76 -2.79
N ASP A 107 -17.64 -26.26 -4.02
CA ASP A 107 -17.68 -27.07 -5.25
C ASP A 107 -16.36 -27.78 -5.59
N GLU A 108 -15.19 -27.31 -5.12
CA GLU A 108 -13.90 -27.96 -5.46
C GLU A 108 -13.58 -29.20 -4.60
N VAL A 109 -14.35 -29.48 -3.54
CA VAL A 109 -14.12 -30.66 -2.67
C VAL A 109 -14.86 -31.92 -3.18
N ALA A 110 -15.77 -31.77 -4.14
CA ALA A 110 -16.52 -32.90 -4.70
C ALA A 110 -15.72 -33.74 -5.72
N GLU A 111 -14.66 -33.21 -6.34
CA GLU A 111 -13.89 -33.94 -7.36
C GLU A 111 -12.69 -34.74 -6.81
N SER A 112 -12.41 -34.69 -5.50
CA SER A 112 -11.28 -35.42 -4.91
C SER A 112 -11.65 -36.74 -4.23
N ILE A 113 -12.92 -37.16 -4.27
CA ILE A 113 -13.39 -38.42 -3.66
C ILE A 113 -14.13 -39.27 -4.69
N THR A 114 -13.44 -39.74 -5.73
CA THR A 114 -13.78 -40.99 -6.42
C THR A 114 -12.54 -41.54 -7.11
N LEU A 115 -12.37 -42.86 -7.06
CA LEU A 115 -11.27 -43.68 -7.61
C LEU A 115 -10.10 -43.99 -6.67
N GLN A 116 -10.38 -44.63 -5.52
CA GLN A 116 -9.50 -45.71 -5.03
C GLN A 116 -10.36 -46.77 -4.34
N ASP A 117 -10.91 -47.70 -5.12
CA ASP A 117 -11.17 -49.06 -4.65
C ASP A 117 -11.23 -50.03 -5.85
N ALA A 118 -10.11 -50.72 -6.09
CA ALA A 118 -10.03 -52.04 -6.71
C ALA A 118 -8.59 -52.53 -6.66
N ASP A 119 -8.42 -53.56 -5.84
CA ASP A 119 -7.22 -54.33 -5.54
C ASP A 119 -6.81 -55.28 -6.71
N VAL A 120 -5.65 -55.92 -6.54
CA VAL A 120 -5.12 -57.16 -7.17
C VAL A 120 -3.88 -57.07 -8.09
N VAL A 121 -2.72 -57.26 -7.43
CA VAL A 121 -1.56 -58.15 -7.70
C VAL A 121 -1.06 -58.39 -9.14
N GLY A 122 0.24 -58.12 -9.38
CA GLY A 122 1.02 -58.72 -10.47
C GLY A 122 2.48 -58.26 -10.54
N LEU A 123 3.41 -59.19 -10.24
CA LEU A 123 4.87 -59.02 -10.23
C LEU A 123 5.50 -59.04 -11.65
N GLN A 124 6.73 -58.50 -11.70
CA GLN A 124 7.89 -58.84 -12.56
C GLN A 124 8.22 -58.04 -13.83
N ASP A 125 9.46 -57.54 -13.75
CA ASP A 125 10.58 -57.54 -14.70
C ASP A 125 10.78 -56.48 -15.78
N ALA A 126 12.06 -56.15 -15.87
CA ALA A 126 12.72 -55.19 -16.73
C ALA A 126 12.60 -55.54 -18.21
N ASP A 127 12.55 -54.53 -19.08
CA ASP A 127 13.62 -54.40 -20.06
C ASP A 127 13.70 -53.01 -20.70
N VAL A 128 14.93 -52.71 -21.09
CA VAL A 128 15.39 -51.61 -21.93
C VAL A 128 14.76 -51.73 -23.32
N VAL A 129 14.39 -50.62 -23.96
CA VAL A 129 14.61 -50.35 -25.41
C VAL A 129 14.02 -48.96 -25.75
N ALA A 130 14.88 -48.07 -26.24
CA ALA A 130 14.48 -46.89 -27.02
C ALA A 130 14.25 -47.30 -28.48
N PRO A 131 13.36 -46.61 -29.22
CA PRO A 131 13.86 -45.98 -30.43
C PRO A 131 13.26 -44.61 -30.76
N ARG A 132 14.08 -43.88 -31.53
CA ARG A 132 13.83 -42.62 -32.25
C ARG A 132 12.83 -42.76 -33.41
N LEU A 133 12.53 -41.59 -33.98
CA LEU A 133 12.00 -41.24 -35.32
C LEU A 133 10.50 -40.85 -35.23
N THR A 134 10.00 -39.76 -35.85
CA THR A 134 10.40 -39.09 -37.09
C THR A 134 9.60 -37.79 -37.32
N GLN A 135 10.03 -37.01 -38.33
CA GLN A 135 9.23 -36.11 -39.20
C GLN A 135 8.75 -34.76 -38.61
N SER A 136 8.69 -33.63 -39.34
CA SER A 136 8.99 -33.30 -40.75
C SER A 136 8.91 -31.77 -40.92
N VAL A 137 9.69 -31.21 -41.86
CA VAL A 137 9.57 -29.85 -42.44
C VAL A 137 8.76 -30.02 -43.76
N PRO A 138 7.85 -29.14 -44.26
CA PRO A 138 8.25 -27.83 -44.86
C PRO A 138 7.20 -26.68 -45.05
N SER A 139 7.75 -25.49 -45.35
CA SER A 139 7.39 -24.47 -46.38
C SER A 139 6.00 -23.79 -46.54
N GLN A 140 6.06 -22.44 -46.64
CA GLN A 140 5.41 -21.51 -47.63
C GLN A 140 3.86 -21.49 -47.77
N ALA A 141 3.11 -20.41 -48.05
CA ALA A 141 3.36 -19.04 -48.52
C ALA A 141 2.09 -18.15 -48.38
N CYS A 142 2.28 -16.82 -48.48
CA CYS A 142 1.40 -15.75 -49.04
C CYS A 142 -0.09 -15.62 -48.61
N GLY A 143 -0.47 -14.58 -47.86
CA GLY A 143 -1.06 -13.32 -48.39
C GLY A 143 -2.58 -13.30 -48.15
N HIS A 144 -3.21 -12.31 -47.52
CA HIS A 144 -3.57 -11.02 -48.12
C HIS A 144 -3.98 -10.00 -47.04
N SER A 145 -3.60 -8.76 -47.32
CA SER A 145 -3.89 -7.53 -46.59
C SER A 145 -5.39 -7.20 -46.55
N MET A 146 -5.89 -6.84 -45.37
CA MET A 146 -6.92 -5.80 -45.20
C MET A 146 -6.63 -5.01 -43.92
N SER A 147 -6.40 -3.72 -44.10
CA SER A 147 -6.18 -2.74 -43.03
C SER A 147 -7.40 -2.63 -42.12
N ALA A 148 -7.20 -2.91 -40.84
CA ALA A 148 -8.05 -2.40 -39.76
C ALA A 148 -7.38 -1.13 -39.16
N PRO A 149 -8.16 -0.11 -38.79
CA PRO A 149 -7.64 1.16 -38.28
C PRO A 149 -6.88 0.95 -36.96
N PRO A 150 -5.89 1.80 -36.63
CA PRO A 150 -5.17 1.68 -35.37
C PRO A 150 -6.16 1.77 -34.20
N PRO A 151 -6.00 0.96 -33.14
CA PRO A 151 -6.77 1.14 -31.94
C PRO A 151 -6.54 2.57 -31.47
N ILE A 152 -7.62 3.31 -31.31
CA ILE A 152 -7.62 4.61 -30.66
C ILE A 152 -7.23 4.34 -29.21
N TRP A 153 -5.94 4.45 -28.89
CA TRP A 153 -5.48 4.55 -27.50
C TRP A 153 -5.86 5.95 -26.99
N ARG A 154 -7.15 6.15 -26.74
CA ARG A 154 -7.62 7.07 -25.70
C ARG A 154 -7.78 6.27 -24.43
N ASP A 155 -6.66 5.76 -23.96
CA ASP A 155 -6.49 5.52 -22.54
C ASP A 155 -5.47 6.55 -22.10
N SER A 156 -5.96 7.69 -21.61
CA SER A 156 -5.16 8.60 -20.79
C SER A 156 -4.85 7.86 -19.50
N GLY A 157 -3.93 6.89 -19.63
CA GLY A 157 -3.39 6.09 -18.56
C GLY A 157 -2.84 7.04 -17.52
N SER A 158 -3.63 7.25 -16.48
CA SER A 158 -3.16 7.71 -15.19
C SER A 158 -2.12 6.69 -14.76
N ARG A 159 -0.86 6.94 -15.14
CA ARG A 159 0.30 6.33 -14.51
C ARG A 159 0.23 6.77 -13.07
N THR A 160 -0.44 5.97 -12.25
CA THR A 160 -0.68 6.21 -10.84
C THR A 160 0.67 6.31 -10.16
N SER A 161 1.10 7.53 -9.86
CA SER A 161 2.30 7.76 -9.07
C SER A 161 2.15 7.05 -7.73
N PRO A 162 3.20 6.40 -7.22
CA PRO A 162 3.17 5.73 -5.93
C PRO A 162 2.76 6.70 -4.82
N ILE A 163 2.14 6.18 -3.76
CA ILE A 163 1.84 6.94 -2.54
C ILE A 163 3.17 7.38 -1.93
N ILE A 164 3.50 8.65 -2.09
CA ILE A 164 4.68 9.26 -1.48
C ILE A 164 4.18 10.05 -0.27
N TYR A 165 4.63 9.64 0.91
CA TYR A 165 4.47 10.44 2.12
C TYR A 165 5.43 11.63 2.01
N ALA A 166 4.87 12.83 1.86
CA ALA A 166 5.61 14.07 1.90
C ALA A 166 5.29 14.79 3.21
N HIS A 167 6.31 15.23 3.93
CA HIS A 167 6.12 16.02 5.15
C HIS A 167 6.24 17.50 4.84
N VAL A 168 5.42 18.31 5.49
CA VAL A 168 5.63 19.76 5.57
C VAL A 168 6.30 20.02 6.91
N ARG A 169 7.46 20.68 6.88
CA ARG A 169 8.30 20.91 8.06
C ARG A 169 8.46 22.41 8.32
N SER A 170 8.31 22.76 9.59
CA SER A 170 8.85 24.00 10.15
C SER A 170 10.21 23.70 10.80
N LEU A 171 10.89 24.71 11.34
CA LEU A 171 12.07 24.48 12.17
C LEU A 171 11.77 23.65 13.42
N ARG A 172 10.52 23.62 13.90
CA ARG A 172 10.08 22.83 15.07
C ARG A 172 9.73 21.38 14.74
N GLY A 173 9.89 20.96 13.49
CA GLY A 173 9.56 19.61 13.02
C GLY A 173 8.37 19.58 12.06
N ILE A 174 7.74 18.41 11.96
CA ILE A 174 6.66 18.12 11.00
C ILE A 174 5.37 18.81 11.46
N THR A 175 4.80 19.66 10.61
CA THR A 175 3.53 20.36 10.85
C THR A 175 2.36 19.71 10.11
N GLU A 176 2.63 19.03 8.99
CA GLU A 176 1.62 18.38 8.15
C GLU A 176 2.25 17.16 7.47
N SER A 177 1.44 16.16 7.14
CA SER A 177 1.84 15.05 6.28
C SER A 177 0.86 14.95 5.12
N ARG A 178 1.39 14.92 3.90
CA ARG A 178 0.65 14.82 2.65
C ARG A 178 0.91 13.48 2.02
N HIS A 179 -0.10 12.96 1.33
CA HIS A 179 -0.03 11.68 0.64
C HIS A 179 -0.05 11.82 -0.88
N HIS A 180 0.28 13.01 -1.36
CA HIS A 180 0.54 13.28 -2.77
C HIS A 180 1.86 14.05 -2.83
N TYR A 181 2.74 13.64 -3.74
CA TYR A 181 3.95 14.40 -4.02
C TYR A 181 3.54 15.64 -4.81
N SER A 182 3.78 16.81 -4.23
CA SER A 182 3.71 18.08 -4.94
C SER A 182 5.12 18.64 -4.99
N GLU A 183 5.68 18.72 -6.19
CA GLU A 183 7.00 19.30 -6.38
C GLU A 183 6.88 20.81 -6.13
N ASN A 184 7.44 21.28 -5.01
CA ASN A 184 7.38 22.68 -4.66
C ASN A 184 8.56 23.43 -5.28
N THR A 185 8.46 23.69 -6.59
CA THR A 185 9.50 24.39 -7.36
C THR A 185 9.78 25.78 -6.79
N ALA A 186 8.77 26.46 -6.24
CA ALA A 186 8.93 27.77 -5.61
C ALA A 186 9.87 27.71 -4.40
N THR A 187 9.66 26.74 -3.51
CA THR A 187 10.55 26.48 -2.36
C THR A 187 11.97 26.14 -2.79
N TYR A 188 12.14 25.33 -3.85
CA TYR A 188 13.46 25.01 -4.38
C TYR A 188 14.18 26.25 -4.90
N ILE A 189 13.53 27.05 -5.75
CA ILE A 189 14.08 28.31 -6.29
C ILE A 189 14.47 29.25 -5.14
N HIS A 190 13.60 29.37 -4.13
CA HIS A 190 13.85 30.20 -2.96
C HIS A 190 15.08 29.76 -2.16
N ALA A 191 15.24 28.44 -1.95
CA ALA A 191 16.36 27.88 -1.23
C ALA A 191 17.69 27.89 -2.01
N GLN A 192 17.69 28.16 -3.32
CA GLN A 192 18.92 28.15 -4.13
C GLN A 192 19.96 29.16 -3.66
N VAL A 193 19.56 30.23 -2.97
CA VAL A 193 20.49 31.21 -2.40
C VAL A 193 21.45 30.59 -1.37
N LEU A 194 21.09 29.44 -0.80
CA LEU A 194 21.88 28.66 0.14
C LEU A 194 22.79 27.62 -0.55
N GLY A 195 22.75 27.52 -1.88
CA GLY A 195 23.47 26.52 -2.67
C GLY A 195 22.61 25.30 -3.05
N ALA A 196 23.02 24.60 -4.11
CA ALA A 196 22.22 23.54 -4.73
C ALA A 196 21.95 22.35 -3.78
N HIS A 197 22.95 21.95 -2.98
CA HIS A 197 22.82 20.84 -2.03
C HIS A 197 21.86 21.15 -0.90
N ALA A 198 21.98 22.33 -0.29
CA ALA A 198 21.05 22.80 0.74
C ALA A 198 19.62 22.93 0.19
N ALA A 199 19.47 23.49 -1.02
CA ALA A 199 18.15 23.63 -1.66
C ALA A 199 17.46 22.28 -1.89
N ARG A 200 18.19 21.27 -2.36
CA ARG A 200 17.66 19.91 -2.53
C ARG A 200 17.26 19.29 -1.20
N TYR A 201 18.11 19.42 -0.17
CA TYR A 201 17.80 18.91 1.17
C TYR A 201 16.52 19.55 1.72
N LEU A 202 16.45 20.87 1.73
CA LEU A 202 15.31 21.59 2.29
C LEU A 202 14.01 21.26 1.55
N THR A 203 14.05 21.16 0.22
CA THR A 203 12.88 20.81 -0.60
C THR A 203 12.47 19.35 -0.38
N ALA A 204 13.42 18.41 -0.37
CA ALA A 204 13.13 16.99 -0.19
C ALA A 204 12.55 16.67 1.19
N HIS A 205 12.98 17.40 2.23
CA HIS A 205 12.44 17.29 3.57
C HIS A 205 11.21 18.20 3.80
N GLY A 206 10.78 18.94 2.79
CA GLY A 206 9.55 19.74 2.80
C GLY A 206 9.54 20.92 3.77
N TYR A 207 10.69 21.57 3.96
CA TYR A 207 10.75 22.82 4.71
C TYR A 207 9.91 23.92 4.04
N MET A 208 9.09 24.61 4.84
CA MET A 208 8.30 25.74 4.37
C MET A 208 9.17 26.97 4.07
N CYS A 209 8.67 27.90 3.25
CA CYS A 209 9.39 29.12 2.88
C CYS A 209 9.78 29.95 4.10
N GLU A 210 8.92 30.06 5.12
CA GLU A 210 9.19 30.82 6.35
C GLU A 210 10.36 30.22 7.15
N ALA A 211 10.49 28.89 7.13
CA ALA A 211 11.63 28.21 7.76
C ALA A 211 12.91 28.47 6.97
N ILE A 212 12.84 28.48 5.63
CA ILE A 212 13.97 28.78 4.75
C ILE A 212 14.42 30.23 4.91
N ASP A 213 13.50 31.19 5.03
CA ASP A 213 13.83 32.59 5.33
C ASP A 213 14.60 32.72 6.63
N THR A 214 14.17 32.00 7.67
CA THR A 214 14.87 31.96 8.95
C THR A 214 16.28 31.40 8.81
N ILE A 215 16.46 30.34 8.00
CA ILE A 215 17.76 29.75 7.69
C ILE A 215 18.65 30.73 6.92
N ILE A 216 18.12 31.44 5.92
CA ILE A 216 18.87 32.45 5.16
C ILE A 216 19.34 33.59 6.08
N CYS A 217 18.44 34.10 6.91
CA CYS A 217 18.77 35.13 7.90
C CYS A 217 19.86 34.67 8.88
N ALA A 218 19.75 33.46 9.42
CA ALA A 218 20.76 32.89 10.30
C ALA A 218 22.11 32.71 9.58
N ARG A 219 22.10 32.23 8.33
CA ARG A 219 23.32 32.04 7.54
C ARG A 219 24.07 33.35 7.27
N ASN A 220 23.33 34.42 6.98
CA ASN A 220 23.89 35.74 6.70
C ASN A 220 24.44 36.41 7.96
N GLY A 221 23.87 36.12 9.14
CA GLY A 221 24.32 36.67 10.42
C GLY A 221 25.41 35.85 11.12
N ALA A 222 25.64 34.60 10.73
CA ALA A 222 26.56 33.70 11.42
C ALA A 222 28.00 33.79 10.88
N LEU A 223 28.94 33.94 11.81
CA LEU A 223 30.39 33.91 11.53
C LEU A 223 31.00 32.50 11.62
N SER A 224 30.28 31.56 12.21
CA SER A 224 30.68 30.16 12.35
C SER A 224 29.47 29.23 12.28
N ASP A 225 29.75 27.95 12.02
CA ASP A 225 28.79 26.86 12.04
C ASP A 225 28.06 26.74 13.40
N HIS A 226 28.79 26.93 14.50
CA HIS A 226 28.22 26.86 15.84
C HIS A 226 27.23 28.00 16.10
N VAL A 227 27.55 29.23 15.68
CA VAL A 227 26.63 30.38 15.83
C VAL A 227 25.38 30.17 14.99
N PHE A 228 25.54 29.68 13.76
CA PHE A 228 24.43 29.32 12.88
C PHE A 228 23.51 28.26 13.50
N ALA A 229 24.10 27.16 13.97
CA ALA A 229 23.36 26.07 14.58
C ALA A 229 22.64 26.52 15.86
N LEU A 230 23.32 27.29 16.70
CA LEU A 230 22.74 27.82 17.93
C LEU A 230 21.54 28.73 17.64
N GLN A 231 21.64 29.63 16.66
CA GLN A 231 20.51 30.48 16.23
C GLN A 231 19.32 29.63 15.78
N LEU A 232 19.52 28.64 14.91
CA LEU A 232 18.41 27.79 14.44
C LEU A 232 17.82 26.92 15.55
N SER A 233 18.61 26.52 16.54
CA SER A 233 18.10 25.76 17.68
C SER A 233 17.14 26.55 18.56
N GLN A 234 17.32 27.87 18.65
CA GLN A 234 16.37 28.76 19.34
C GLN A 234 15.00 28.79 18.65
N HIS A 235 14.96 28.48 17.35
CA HIS A 235 13.72 28.33 16.58
C HIS A 235 13.18 26.89 16.56
N GLY A 236 13.86 25.96 17.21
CA GLY A 236 13.45 24.56 17.39
C GLY A 236 14.13 23.56 16.47
N LEU A 237 15.07 23.97 15.61
CA LEU A 237 15.81 23.04 14.77
C LEU A 237 16.83 22.26 15.60
N ALA A 238 16.95 20.96 15.39
CA ALA A 238 17.96 20.17 16.08
C ALA A 238 19.38 20.68 15.73
N MET A 239 20.23 20.88 16.74
CA MET A 239 21.62 21.35 16.56
C MET A 239 22.39 20.53 15.52
N ALA A 240 22.24 19.20 15.55
CA ALA A 240 22.90 18.30 14.60
C ALA A 240 22.43 18.53 13.15
N GLU A 241 21.12 18.74 12.95
CA GLU A 241 20.55 19.03 11.63
C GLU A 241 20.99 20.41 11.14
N ALA A 242 21.10 21.40 12.02
CA ALA A 242 21.59 22.72 11.68
C ALA A 242 23.09 22.70 11.28
N LEU A 243 23.94 21.97 12.01
CA LEU A 243 25.35 21.79 11.64
C LEU A 243 25.50 21.05 10.30
N TYR A 244 24.67 20.02 10.06
CA TYR A 244 24.63 19.33 8.78
C TYR A 244 24.22 20.27 7.64
N LEU A 245 23.21 21.11 7.86
CA LEU A 245 22.78 22.10 6.87
C LEU A 245 23.88 23.12 6.56
N TRP A 246 24.64 23.57 7.58
CA TRP A 246 25.81 24.42 7.35
C TRP A 246 26.81 23.73 6.42
N HIS A 247 27.11 22.46 6.66
CA HIS A 247 28.01 21.69 5.79
C HIS A 247 27.51 21.66 4.34
N LEU A 248 26.21 21.39 4.12
CA LEU A 248 25.62 21.40 2.78
C LEU A 248 25.72 22.76 2.07
N ILE A 249 25.64 23.86 2.81
CA ILE A 249 25.78 25.23 2.27
C ILE A 249 27.20 25.49 1.76
N GLN A 250 28.22 24.86 2.37
CA GLN A 250 29.63 25.04 2.00
C GLN A 250 30.08 24.15 0.84
N LEU A 251 29.30 23.12 0.46
CA LEU A 251 29.61 22.18 -0.63
C LEU A 251 29.30 22.75 -2.03
N GLN A 252 29.59 24.03 -2.29
CA GLN A 252 29.27 24.68 -3.57
C GLN A 252 29.99 24.06 -4.76
#